data_AF-A0AAJ2PR64-F1
#
_entry.id   AF-A0AAJ2PR64-F1
#
_cell.length_a   1.000
_cell.length_b   1.000
_cell.length_c   1.000
_cell.angle_alpha   90.00
_cell.angle_beta   90.00
_cell.angle_gamma   90.00
#
_symmetry.space_group_name_H-M   'P 1'
#
loop_
_entity.id
_entity.type
_entity.pdbx_description
1 polymer ?
#
loop_
_entity_poly.entity_id
_entity_poly.type
_entity_poly.pdbx_seq_one_letter_code
_entity_poly.pdbx_strand_id
1 'polypeptide(L)'
;MAQQHLDPTDPTVVPADAVAGYLRAQATEFLRALRTHRETGGGAAAGAEESTDAALALRRSARRISGTLHTFRPLLDTDWSESLRPELAWLSGTLGREHAYAARLTRLVTALNRLSGATPFPTQPAMPTRATPPP
;
A
#
# COMPACT_ATOMS: atom_id res chain seq x y z
N MET A 1 -22.18 -14.56 -38.15
CA MET A 1 -21.41 -14.20 -36.94
C MET A 1 -22.37 -13.51 -35.98
N ALA A 2 -23.06 -14.27 -35.14
CA ALA A 2 -24.07 -13.76 -34.23
C ALA A 2 -23.39 -13.13 -33.00
N GLN A 3 -23.57 -11.82 -32.83
CA GLN A 3 -23.16 -11.09 -31.64
C GLN A 3 -24.01 -11.60 -30.46
N GLN A 4 -23.36 -12.22 -29.49
CA GLN A 4 -23.99 -12.62 -28.24
C GLN A 4 -24.30 -11.34 -27.45
N HIS A 5 -25.59 -11.05 -27.31
CA HIS A 5 -26.16 -9.98 -26.53
C HIS A 5 -25.93 -10.30 -25.05
N LEU A 6 -25.04 -9.56 -24.39
CA LEU A 6 -24.78 -9.70 -22.96
C LEU A 6 -25.93 -9.02 -22.20
N ASP A 7 -26.81 -9.83 -21.60
CA ASP A 7 -27.89 -9.36 -20.75
C ASP A 7 -27.33 -8.59 -19.52
N PRO A 8 -27.82 -7.38 -19.21
CA PRO A 8 -27.36 -6.56 -18.11
C PRO A 8 -28.05 -7.01 -16.80
N THR A 9 -27.66 -8.17 -16.27
CA THR A 9 -28.11 -8.58 -14.95
C THR A 9 -27.40 -7.72 -13.89
N ASP A 10 -28.15 -6.79 -13.31
CA ASP A 10 -27.94 -6.10 -12.03
C ASP A 10 -26.49 -5.64 -11.71
N PRO A 11 -26.17 -4.34 -11.82
CA PRO A 11 -24.83 -3.81 -11.54
C PRO A 11 -24.39 -3.98 -10.05
N THR A 12 -25.24 -4.55 -9.20
CA THR A 12 -24.97 -4.76 -7.78
C THR A 12 -24.45 -6.16 -7.43
N VAL A 13 -24.52 -7.14 -8.34
CA VAL A 13 -24.05 -8.51 -8.07
C VAL A 13 -22.65 -8.72 -8.67
N VAL A 14 -21.62 -8.65 -7.82
CA VAL A 14 -20.26 -9.02 -8.23
C VAL A 14 -20.22 -10.53 -8.49
N PRO A 15 -19.89 -11.01 -9.71
CA PRO A 15 -19.81 -12.45 -9.97
C PRO A 15 -18.71 -13.09 -9.11
N ALA A 16 -19.00 -14.25 -8.52
CA ALA A 16 -18.02 -14.98 -7.69
C ALA A 16 -16.70 -15.26 -8.43
N ASP A 17 -16.78 -15.54 -9.73
CA ASP A 17 -15.61 -15.75 -10.60
C ASP A 17 -14.73 -14.49 -10.75
N ALA A 18 -15.34 -13.29 -10.69
CA ALA A 18 -14.60 -12.04 -10.71
C ALA A 18 -13.79 -11.85 -9.42
N VAL A 19 -14.36 -12.19 -8.26
CA VAL A 19 -13.67 -12.18 -6.97
C VAL A 19 -12.51 -13.18 -6.97
N ALA A 20 -12.75 -14.40 -7.45
CA ALA A 20 -11.70 -15.43 -7.57
C ALA A 20 -10.59 -14.99 -8.54
N GLY A 21 -10.94 -14.42 -9.70
CA GLY A 21 -9.99 -13.85 -10.65
C GLY A 21 -9.13 -12.75 -10.04
N TYR A 22 -9.76 -11.84 -9.30
CA TYR A 22 -9.07 -10.76 -8.62
C TYR A 22 -8.12 -11.26 -7.52
N LEU A 23 -8.55 -12.20 -6.68
CA LEU A 23 -7.71 -12.80 -5.63
C LEU A 23 -6.48 -13.50 -6.23
N ARG A 24 -6.66 -14.26 -7.33
CA ARG A 24 -5.54 -14.89 -8.06
C ARG A 24 -4.55 -13.86 -8.61
N ALA A 25 -5.05 -12.77 -9.18
CA ALA A 25 -4.19 -11.69 -9.66
C ALA A 25 -3.40 -11.06 -8.50
N GLN A 26 -4.06 -10.74 -7.38
CA GLN A 26 -3.36 -10.18 -6.21
C GLN A 26 -2.36 -11.14 -5.59
N ALA A 27 -2.66 -12.44 -5.54
CA ALA A 27 -1.72 -13.45 -5.07
C ALA A 27 -0.47 -13.53 -5.96
N THR A 28 -0.65 -13.42 -7.28
CA THR A 28 0.48 -13.38 -8.23
C THR A 28 1.35 -12.15 -8.00
N GLU A 29 0.74 -10.97 -7.83
CA GLU A 29 1.48 -9.74 -7.51
C GLU A 29 2.24 -9.87 -6.18
N PHE A 30 1.61 -10.45 -5.16
CA PHE A 30 2.22 -10.71 -3.86
C PHE A 30 3.46 -11.61 -3.99
N LEU A 31 3.34 -12.74 -4.69
CA LEU A 31 4.44 -13.68 -4.87
C LEU A 31 5.58 -13.10 -5.72
N ARG A 32 5.25 -12.27 -6.73
CA ARG A 32 6.25 -11.56 -7.54
C ARG A 32 7.02 -10.56 -6.68
N ALA A 33 6.31 -9.71 -5.93
CA ALA A 33 6.93 -8.74 -5.04
C ALA A 33 7.79 -9.41 -3.97
N LEU A 34 7.33 -10.54 -3.42
CA LEU A 34 8.10 -11.32 -2.45
C LEU A 34 9.41 -11.84 -3.04
N ARG A 35 9.39 -12.33 -4.28
CA ARG A 35 10.60 -12.80 -4.97
C ARG A 35 11.60 -11.66 -5.16
N THR A 36 11.15 -10.53 -5.74
CA THR A 36 12.00 -9.35 -5.94
C THR A 36 12.56 -8.83 -4.63
N HIS A 37 11.76 -8.79 -3.56
CA HIS A 37 12.22 -8.35 -2.24
C HIS A 37 13.35 -9.25 -1.68
N ARG A 38 13.29 -10.57 -1.94
CA ARG A 38 14.36 -11.51 -1.53
C ARG A 38 15.63 -11.37 -2.37
N GLU A 39 15.48 -11.12 -3.66
CA GLU A 39 16.61 -10.95 -4.59
C GLU A 39 17.38 -9.64 -4.30
N THR A 40 16.64 -8.57 -3.98
CA THR A 40 17.19 -7.23 -3.71
C THR A 40 17.78 -7.05 -2.31
N GLY A 41 17.40 -7.89 -1.35
CA GLY A 41 17.96 -7.89 0.01
C GLY A 41 19.44 -8.28 0.11
N GLY A 42 20.08 -8.66 -1.00
CA GLY A 42 21.46 -9.17 -1.08
C GLY A 42 22.61 -8.15 -1.15
N GLY A 43 22.36 -6.84 -1.05
CA GLY A 43 23.42 -5.89 -0.63
C GLY A 43 24.12 -5.05 -1.72
N ALA A 44 23.39 -4.51 -2.70
CA ALA A 44 23.89 -3.37 -3.51
C ALA A 44 23.07 -2.11 -3.23
N ALA A 45 23.70 -0.93 -3.22
CA ALA A 45 23.01 0.35 -2.98
C ALA A 45 21.87 0.62 -3.99
N ALA A 46 22.01 0.16 -5.24
CA ALA A 46 20.93 0.19 -6.24
C ALA A 46 19.76 -0.75 -5.90
N GLY A 47 20.04 -1.85 -5.19
CA GLY A 47 19.01 -2.81 -4.74
C GLY A 47 18.19 -2.30 -3.55
N ALA A 48 18.61 -1.23 -2.86
CA ALA A 48 17.87 -0.70 -1.72
C ALA A 48 16.54 -0.06 -2.14
N GLU A 49 16.54 0.76 -3.21
CA GLU A 49 15.32 1.37 -3.74
C GLU A 49 14.36 0.31 -4.29
N GLU A 50 14.87 -0.61 -5.10
CA GLU A 50 14.10 -1.74 -5.64
C GLU A 50 13.53 -2.63 -4.52
N SER A 51 14.30 -2.87 -3.45
CA SER A 51 13.82 -3.61 -2.27
C SER A 51 12.68 -2.89 -1.55
N THR A 52 12.75 -1.56 -1.44
CA THR A 52 11.69 -0.76 -0.82
C THR A 52 10.42 -0.72 -1.67
N ASP A 53 10.53 -0.59 -2.99
CA ASP A 53 9.39 -0.67 -3.91
C ASP A 53 8.76 -2.06 -3.90
N ALA A 54 9.57 -3.12 -3.85
CA ALA A 54 9.09 -4.49 -3.70
C ALA A 54 8.35 -4.69 -2.36
N ALA A 55 8.86 -4.15 -1.26
CA ALA A 55 8.19 -4.18 0.05
C ALA A 55 6.84 -3.42 0.03
N LEU A 56 6.77 -2.28 -0.66
CA LEU A 56 5.52 -1.53 -0.83
C LEU A 56 4.52 -2.27 -1.71
N ALA A 57 4.96 -2.92 -2.79
CA ALA A 57 4.12 -3.76 -3.64
C ALA A 57 3.58 -4.99 -2.87
N LEU A 58 4.42 -5.62 -2.04
CA LEU A 58 4.05 -6.72 -1.15
C LEU A 58 2.98 -6.28 -0.13
N ARG A 59 3.20 -5.13 0.52
CA ARG A 59 2.23 -4.54 1.45
C ARG A 59 0.90 -4.20 0.76
N ARG A 60 0.96 -3.62 -0.44
CA ARG A 60 -0.23 -3.22 -1.21
C ARG A 60 -1.08 -4.44 -1.58
N SER A 61 -0.46 -5.48 -2.13
CA SER A 61 -1.16 -6.73 -2.49
C SER A 61 -1.74 -7.42 -1.25
N ALA A 62 -1.00 -7.52 -0.15
CA ALA A 62 -1.49 -8.09 1.11
C ALA A 62 -2.73 -7.34 1.66
N ARG A 63 -2.71 -6.00 1.65
CA ARG A 63 -3.86 -5.17 2.05
C ARG A 63 -5.06 -5.39 1.13
N ARG A 64 -4.85 -5.50 -0.18
CA ARG A 64 -5.91 -5.74 -1.16
C ARG A 64 -6.54 -7.11 -0.97
N ILE A 65 -5.76 -8.16 -0.75
CA ILE A 65 -6.27 -9.50 -0.45
C ILE A 65 -7.09 -9.46 0.84
N SER A 66 -6.53 -8.94 1.94
CA SER A 66 -7.23 -8.86 3.24
C SER A 66 -8.54 -8.06 3.15
N GLY A 67 -8.54 -6.95 2.40
CA GLY A 67 -9.74 -6.15 2.13
C GLY A 67 -10.79 -6.91 1.31
N THR A 68 -10.39 -7.60 0.25
CA THR A 68 -11.29 -8.42 -0.56
C THR A 68 -11.89 -9.57 0.24
N LEU A 69 -11.09 -10.27 1.06
CA LEU A 69 -11.59 -11.31 1.96
C LEU A 69 -12.59 -10.76 2.98
N HIS A 70 -12.39 -9.51 3.46
CA HIS A 70 -13.31 -8.88 4.38
C HIS A 70 -14.63 -8.48 3.72
N THR A 71 -14.57 -7.84 2.54
CA THR A 71 -15.76 -7.33 1.84
C THR A 71 -16.61 -8.46 1.25
N PHE A 72 -15.97 -9.47 0.65
CA PHE A 72 -16.65 -10.57 -0.02
C PHE A 72 -16.74 -11.83 0.86
N ARG A 73 -16.60 -11.69 2.18
CA ARG A 73 -16.70 -12.77 3.16
C ARG A 73 -17.91 -13.71 2.94
N PRO A 74 -19.13 -13.23 2.59
CA PRO A 74 -20.28 -14.11 2.37
C PRO A 74 -20.15 -15.06 1.17
N LEU A 75 -19.24 -14.77 0.24
CA LEU A 75 -19.01 -15.55 -0.99
C LEU A 75 -17.82 -16.53 -0.87
N LEU A 76 -17.14 -16.53 0.28
CA LEU A 76 -15.89 -17.25 0.49
C LEU A 76 -16.03 -18.25 1.64
N ASP A 77 -15.16 -19.25 1.64
CA ASP A 77 -15.01 -20.13 2.81
C ASP A 77 -14.66 -19.30 4.04
N THR A 78 -15.51 -19.38 5.06
CA THR A 78 -15.43 -18.49 6.23
C THR A 78 -14.22 -18.83 7.09
N ASP A 79 -13.97 -20.10 7.36
CA ASP A 79 -12.88 -20.54 8.24
C ASP A 79 -11.50 -20.25 7.61
N TRP A 80 -11.36 -20.52 6.31
CA TRP A 80 -10.17 -20.16 5.55
C TRP A 80 -9.96 -18.65 5.50
N SER A 81 -11.00 -17.87 5.22
CA SER A 81 -10.87 -16.42 5.15
C SER A 81 -10.46 -15.86 6.51
N GLU A 82 -11.12 -16.27 7.59
CA GLU A 82 -10.87 -15.77 8.95
C GLU A 82 -9.50 -16.17 9.51
N SER A 83 -8.99 -17.34 9.16
CA SER A 83 -7.62 -17.72 9.53
C SER A 83 -6.57 -16.88 8.78
N LEU A 84 -6.82 -16.51 7.52
CA LEU A 84 -5.84 -15.80 6.70
C LEU A 84 -5.82 -14.27 6.90
N ARG A 85 -6.96 -13.63 7.24
CA ARG A 85 -7.01 -12.16 7.41
C ARG A 85 -6.05 -11.62 8.48
N PRO A 86 -5.94 -12.20 9.69
CA PRO A 86 -5.06 -11.66 10.73
C PRO A 86 -3.59 -11.76 10.32
N GLU A 87 -3.19 -12.83 9.65
CA GLU A 87 -1.82 -13.01 9.13
C GLU A 87 -1.47 -11.93 8.10
N LEU A 88 -2.37 -11.67 7.14
CA LEU A 88 -2.17 -10.61 6.15
C LEU A 88 -2.17 -9.21 6.77
N ALA A 89 -2.99 -8.99 7.79
CA ALA A 89 -3.04 -7.72 8.53
C ALA A 89 -1.75 -7.49 9.33
N TRP A 90 -1.26 -8.53 10.00
CA TRP A 90 0.03 -8.54 10.70
C TRP A 90 1.17 -8.24 9.75
N LEU A 91 1.29 -8.98 8.65
CA LEU A 91 2.34 -8.79 7.63
C LEU A 91 2.32 -7.36 7.06
N SER A 92 1.13 -6.89 6.67
CA SER A 92 0.97 -5.53 6.13
C SER A 92 1.31 -4.44 7.15
N GLY A 93 1.10 -4.71 8.44
CA GLY A 93 1.48 -3.83 9.54
C GLY A 93 2.99 -3.80 9.74
N THR A 94 3.65 -4.96 9.70
CA THR A 94 5.10 -5.09 9.82
C THR A 94 5.84 -4.36 8.69
N LEU A 95 5.49 -4.63 7.43
CA LEU A 95 6.04 -3.93 6.26
C LEU A 95 5.79 -2.42 6.30
N GLY A 96 4.64 -2.01 6.86
CA GLY A 96 4.32 -0.60 7.06
C GLY A 96 5.24 0.10 8.07
N ARG A 97 5.63 -0.59 9.15
CA ARG A 97 6.53 -0.05 10.18
C ARG A 97 7.94 0.13 9.63
N GLU A 98 8.47 -0.84 8.90
CA GLU A 98 9.80 -0.74 8.27
C GLU A 98 9.91 0.51 7.39
N HIS A 99 8.94 0.70 6.50
CA HIS A 99 8.90 1.89 5.65
C HIS A 99 8.72 3.19 6.47
N ALA A 100 7.88 3.17 7.50
CA ALA A 100 7.69 4.33 8.36
C ALA A 100 8.99 4.71 9.12
N TYR A 101 9.78 3.72 9.55
CA TYR A 101 11.07 3.95 10.18
C TYR A 101 12.09 4.52 9.20
N ALA A 102 12.19 3.97 7.98
CA ALA A 102 13.06 4.52 6.95
C ALA A 102 12.72 6.00 6.64
N ALA A 103 11.43 6.30 6.40
CA ALA A 103 10.98 7.66 6.17
C ALA A 103 11.24 8.59 7.37
N ARG A 104 11.10 8.07 8.60
CA ARG A 104 11.41 8.83 9.82
C ARG A 104 12.90 9.12 9.94
N LEU A 105 13.76 8.16 9.63
CA LEU A 105 15.21 8.33 9.63
C LEU A 105 15.63 9.39 8.60
N THR A 106 15.13 9.32 7.36
CA THR A 106 15.40 10.33 6.33
C THR A 106 15.03 11.73 6.81
N ARG A 107 13.81 11.90 7.37
CA ARG A 107 13.37 13.18 7.92
C ARG A 107 14.29 13.69 9.04
N LEU A 108 14.72 12.81 9.95
CA LEU A 108 15.63 13.16 11.04
C LEU A 108 17.00 13.57 10.53
N VAL A 109 17.60 12.81 9.61
CA VAL A 109 18.90 13.13 9.01
C VAL A 109 18.84 14.46 8.26
N THR A 110 17.78 14.71 7.48
CA THR A 110 17.57 15.99 6.82
C THR A 110 17.46 17.15 7.83
N ALA A 111 16.73 16.96 8.93
CA ALA A 111 16.60 17.99 9.97
C ALA A 111 17.93 18.27 10.68
N LEU A 112 18.71 17.21 10.98
CA LEU A 112 20.03 17.34 11.61
C LEU A 112 21.04 18.03 10.71
N ASN A 113 21.09 17.70 9.42
CA ASN A 113 21.95 18.37 8.44
C ASN A 113 21.64 19.87 8.33
N ARG A 114 20.36 20.24 8.40
CA ARG A 114 19.93 21.66 8.44
C ARG A 114 20.41 22.35 9.72
N LEU A 115 20.23 21.72 10.88
CA LEU A 115 20.68 22.26 12.16
C LEU A 115 22.21 22.44 12.22
N SER A 116 22.96 21.53 11.59
CA SER A 116 24.42 21.58 11.53
C SER A 116 24.98 22.67 10.59
N GLY A 117 24.12 23.50 9.99
CA GLY A 117 24.51 24.69 9.23
C GLY A 117 24.52 24.53 7.71
N ALA A 118 24.11 23.38 7.16
CA ALA A 118 24.18 23.13 5.72
C ALA A 118 23.03 23.76 4.90
N THR A 119 21.96 24.27 5.53
CA THR A 119 20.85 24.95 4.80
C THR A 119 20.03 25.83 5.76
N PRO A 120 19.71 27.09 5.42
CA PRO A 120 18.88 27.95 6.27
C PRO A 120 17.48 27.36 6.49
N PHE A 121 16.93 27.60 7.69
CA PHE A 121 15.58 27.21 8.05
C PHE A 121 14.56 27.90 7.13
N PRO A 122 13.53 27.19 6.62
CA PRO A 122 12.46 27.87 5.91
C PRO A 122 11.76 28.82 6.89
N THR A 123 11.88 30.12 6.64
CA THR A 123 11.11 31.16 7.31
C THR A 123 9.63 30.86 7.09
N GLN A 124 8.88 30.56 8.15
CA GLN A 124 7.44 30.43 8.03
C GLN A 124 6.87 31.73 7.46
N PRO A 125 6.01 31.68 6.42
CA PRO A 125 5.31 32.88 5.98
C PRO A 125 4.48 33.40 7.15
N ALA A 126 4.76 34.64 7.55
CA ALA A 126 4.01 35.33 8.59
C ALA A 126 2.51 35.20 8.28
N MET A 127 1.73 34.70 9.24
CA MET A 127 0.29 34.60 9.09
C MET A 127 -0.26 35.96 8.69
N PRO A 128 -1.09 36.07 7.63
CA PRO A 128 -1.67 37.34 7.26
C PRO A 128 -2.52 37.82 8.43
N THR A 129 -2.10 38.94 9.03
CA THR A 129 -2.88 39.66 10.04
C THR A 129 -4.23 39.98 9.44
N ARG A 130 -5.29 39.39 10.00
CA ARG A 130 -6.67 39.58 9.55
C ARG A 130 -7.01 41.07 9.63
N ALA A 131 -7.02 41.74 8.49
CA ALA A 131 -7.45 43.13 8.41
C ALA A 131 -8.95 43.20 8.72
N THR A 132 -9.29 43.86 9.83
CA THR A 132 -10.66 44.18 10.23
C THR A 132 -11.23 45.21 9.24
N PRO A 133 -12.38 44.97 8.60
CA PRO A 133 -12.95 45.96 7.69
C PRO A 133 -13.54 47.15 8.48
N PRO A 134 -13.46 48.39 7.93
CA PRO A 134 -13.97 49.61 8.55
C PRO A 134 -15.52 49.67 8.53
N PRO A 135 -16.14 50.55 9.37
CA PRO A 135 -17.58 50.53 9.68
C PRO A 135 -18.50 50.91 8.53
#